data_AF-A0AA39H4I6-F1
#
_entry.id   AF-A0AA39H4I6-F1
#
_cell.length_a   1.000
_cell.length_b   1.000
_cell.length_c   1.000
_cell.angle_alpha   90.00
_cell.angle_beta   90.00
_cell.angle_gamma   90.00
#
_symmetry.space_group_name_H-M   'P 1'
#
loop_
_entity.id
_entity.type
_entity.pdbx_description
1 polymer ?
#
loop_
_entity_poly.entity_id
_entity_poly.type
_entity_poly.pdbx_seq_one_letter_code
_entity_poly.pdbx_strand_id
1 'polypeptide(L)'
;MTFIPTRCDEQAIEKAVKHRKLNCFVTETFPLALNQAVAAEKRSLKPFPVLIKDCFAVKHVPLTCSDMFIENALLKMLFNYIVLYTATDVKRLVMAG
;
A
#
# COMPACT_ATOMS: atom_id res chain seq x y z
N MET A 1 27.81 -2.09 -0.12
CA MET A 1 27.18 -1.06 0.73
C MET A 1 25.85 -1.63 1.21
N THR A 2 25.78 -2.08 2.46
CA THR A 2 24.59 -2.72 3.03
C THR A 2 23.59 -1.62 3.41
N PHE A 3 22.38 -1.68 2.86
CA PHE A 3 21.28 -0.79 3.24
C PHE A 3 20.82 -1.17 4.65
N ILE A 4 21.02 -0.29 5.63
CA ILE A 4 20.53 -0.46 7.00
C ILE A 4 19.29 0.43 7.13
N PRO A 5 18.08 -0.15 7.21
CA PRO A 5 16.86 0.65 7.32
C PRO A 5 16.82 1.40 8.66
N THR A 6 16.83 2.72 8.59
CA THR A 6 16.87 3.60 9.77
C THR A 6 15.50 4.17 10.10
N ARG A 7 14.62 4.28 9.10
CA ARG A 7 13.27 4.85 9.24
C ARG A 7 12.24 3.73 9.42
N CYS A 8 11.13 4.05 10.09
CA CYS A 8 10.12 3.04 10.45
C CYS A 8 9.39 2.44 9.23
N ASP A 9 9.23 3.22 8.16
CA ASP A 9 8.71 2.80 6.87
C ASP A 9 9.66 1.80 6.18
N GLU A 10 10.96 2.07 6.20
CA GLU A 10 11.98 1.17 5.62
C GLU A 10 12.04 -0.17 6.38
N GLN A 11 11.99 -0.13 7.71
CA GLN A 11 11.96 -1.32 8.57
C GLN A 11 10.68 -2.15 8.37
N ALA A 12 9.54 -1.48 8.17
CA ALA A 12 8.28 -2.15 7.87
C ALA A 12 8.34 -2.85 6.50
N ILE A 13 8.90 -2.19 5.48
CA ILE A 13 9.10 -2.77 4.15
C ILE A 13 10.06 -3.97 4.22
N GLU A 14 11.18 -3.85 4.92
CA GLU A 14 12.12 -4.97 5.09
C GLU A 14 11.42 -6.18 5.73
N LYS A 15 10.65 -5.97 6.80
CA LYS A 15 9.88 -7.03 7.46
C LYS A 15 8.84 -7.64 6.51
N ALA A 16 8.14 -6.82 5.72
CA ALA A 16 7.17 -7.30 4.74
C ALA A 16 7.84 -8.18 3.68
N VAL A 17 8.97 -7.74 3.12
CA VAL A 17 9.75 -8.50 2.13
C VAL A 17 10.25 -9.82 2.73
N LYS A 18 10.79 -9.80 3.94
CA LYS A 18 11.26 -11.00 4.65
C LYS A 18 10.16 -12.05 4.85
N HIS A 19 8.91 -11.62 5.01
CA HIS A 19 7.75 -12.49 5.21
C HIS A 19 6.83 -12.57 4.00
N ARG A 20 7.31 -12.23 2.79
CA ARG A 20 6.51 -12.25 1.55
C ARG A 20 5.79 -13.58 1.31
N LYS A 21 6.37 -14.70 1.76
CA LYS A 21 5.79 -16.05 1.74
C LYS A 21 4.42 -16.18 2.44
N LEU A 22 4.07 -15.25 3.32
CA LEU A 22 2.77 -15.23 3.99
C LEU A 22 1.64 -14.70 3.09
N ASN A 23 1.96 -14.15 1.91
CA ASN A 23 0.99 -13.63 0.94
C ASN A 23 -0.01 -12.62 1.53
N CYS A 24 0.44 -11.79 2.49
CA CYS A 24 -0.40 -10.79 3.15
C CYS A 24 -0.80 -9.61 2.24
N PHE A 25 -0.08 -9.39 1.14
CA PHE A 25 -0.30 -8.28 0.22
C PHE A 25 -0.82 -8.80 -1.13
N VAL A 26 -1.97 -8.29 -1.57
CA VAL A 26 -2.43 -8.46 -2.96
C VAL A 26 -1.56 -7.62 -3.91
N THR A 27 -1.17 -6.42 -3.48
CA THR A 27 -0.29 -5.52 -4.24
C THR A 27 0.71 -4.88 -3.28
N GLU A 28 2.00 -4.97 -3.63
CA GLU A 28 3.08 -4.31 -2.87
C GLU A 28 3.28 -2.88 -3.37
N THR A 29 2.93 -1.88 -2.55
CA THR A 29 3.03 -0.45 -2.90
C THR A 29 4.23 0.23 -2.24
N PHE A 30 5.34 -0.47 -2.05
CA PHE A 30 6.50 0.03 -1.29
C PHE A 30 7.09 1.36 -1.83
N PRO A 31 7.29 1.55 -3.15
CA PRO A 31 7.79 2.83 -3.67
C PRO A 31 6.86 4.01 -3.37
N LEU A 32 5.54 3.77 -3.44
CA LEU A 32 4.53 4.77 -3.09
C LEU A 32 4.62 5.14 -1.60
N ALA A 33 4.75 4.15 -0.72
CA ALA A 33 4.88 4.37 0.73
C ALA A 33 6.13 5.20 1.08
N LEU A 34 7.27 4.89 0.45
CA LEU A 34 8.51 5.66 0.64
C LEU A 34 8.34 7.13 0.19
N ASN A 35 7.74 7.35 -0.98
CA ASN A 35 7.47 8.70 -1.48
C ASN A 35 6.52 9.50 -0.56
N GLN A 36 5.50 8.83 -0.01
CA GLN A 36 4.58 9.43 0.96
C GLN A 36 5.29 9.78 2.27
N ALA A 37 6.17 8.90 2.76
CA ALA A 37 6.95 9.15 3.97
C ALA A 37 7.89 10.37 3.80
N VAL A 38 8.58 10.48 2.66
CA VAL A 38 9.40 11.65 2.32
C VAL A 38 8.53 12.92 2.26
N ALA A 39 7.33 12.84 1.70
CA ALA A 39 6.41 13.98 1.64
C ALA A 39 5.89 14.39 3.03
N ALA A 40 5.67 13.44 3.94
CA ALA A 40 5.27 13.70 5.32
C ALA A 40 6.38 14.44 6.09
N GLU A 41 7.63 14.00 5.96
CA GLU A 41 8.79 14.65 6.57
C GLU A 41 8.98 16.10 6.08
N LYS A 42 8.77 16.35 4.78
CA LYS A 42 8.77 17.72 4.22
C LYS A 42 7.71 18.63 4.84
N ARG A 43 6.66 18.07 5.44
CA ARG A 43 5.61 18.78 6.19
C ARG A 43 5.85 18.75 7.71
N SER A 44 7.03 18.31 8.15
CA SER A 44 7.38 18.13 9.57
C SER A 44 6.47 17.15 10.32
N LEU A 45 5.88 16.18 9.61
CA LEU A 45 5.10 15.09 10.18
C LEU A 45 5.99 13.85 10.37
N LYS A 46 5.65 13.03 11.35
CA LYS A 46 6.29 11.73 11.58
C LYS A 46 5.54 10.67 10.77
N PRO A 47 6.16 10.06 9.73
CA PRO A 47 5.51 9.01 8.96
C PRO A 47 5.27 7.76 9.80
N PHE A 48 4.23 7.00 9.47
CA PHE A 48 3.97 5.70 10.07
C PHE A 48 3.48 4.68 9.04
N PRO A 49 3.87 3.40 9.15
CA PRO A 49 3.46 2.38 8.21
C PRO A 49 1.98 2.00 8.40
N VAL A 50 1.24 1.92 7.29
CA VAL A 50 -0.17 1.51 7.27
C VAL A 50 -0.37 0.47 6.18
N LEU A 51 -1.14 -0.58 6.49
CA LEU A 51 -1.63 -1.54 5.51
C LEU A 51 -3.07 -1.18 5.12
N ILE A 52 -3.32 -1.02 3.83
CA ILE A 52 -4.64 -0.71 3.30
C ILE A 52 -5.26 -2.00 2.79
N LYS A 53 -6.41 -2.38 3.35
CA LYS A 53 -7.19 -3.52 2.85
C LYS A 53 -7.59 -3.25 1.40
N ASP A 54 -7.49 -4.24 0.52
CA ASP A 54 -7.81 -4.17 -0.92
C ASP A 54 -9.31 -4.00 -1.23
N CYS A 55 -10.05 -3.32 -0.34
CA CYS A 55 -11.39 -2.78 -0.58
C CYS A 55 -11.42 -1.24 -0.44
N PHE A 56 -10.29 -0.61 -0.12
CA PHE A 56 -10.15 0.84 -0.05
C PHE A 56 -9.37 1.34 -1.26
N ALA A 57 -9.98 2.28 -1.99
CA ALA A 57 -9.36 2.87 -3.17
C ALA A 57 -8.08 3.65 -2.85
N VAL A 58 -7.00 3.34 -3.58
CA VAL A 58 -5.78 4.15 -3.65
C VAL A 58 -5.56 4.52 -5.11
N LYS A 59 -5.45 5.83 -5.40
CA LYS A 59 -5.33 6.33 -6.77
C LYS A 59 -4.14 5.68 -7.50
N HIS A 60 -4.39 5.19 -8.71
CA HIS A 60 -3.42 4.50 -9.58
C HIS A 60 -2.88 3.17 -9.03
N VAL A 61 -3.51 2.60 -7.99
CA VAL A 61 -3.23 1.25 -7.50
C VAL A 61 -4.39 0.34 -7.91
N PRO A 62 -4.14 -0.94 -8.29
CA PRO A 62 -5.19 -1.91 -8.49
C PRO A 62 -6.08 -2.04 -7.25
N LEU A 63 -7.39 -2.18 -7.47
CA LEU A 63 -8.36 -2.48 -6.42
C LEU A 63 -9.15 -3.71 -6.84
N THR A 64 -8.93 -4.84 -6.19
CA THR A 64 -9.58 -6.10 -6.59
C THR A 64 -10.70 -6.55 -5.67
N CYS A 65 -10.80 -6.01 -4.44
CA CYS A 65 -11.72 -6.51 -3.41
C CYS A 65 -11.57 -8.02 -3.15
N SER A 66 -10.38 -8.58 -3.38
CA SER A 66 -10.10 -10.02 -3.35
C SER A 66 -10.78 -10.86 -4.45
N ASP A 67 -11.37 -10.23 -5.47
CA ASP A 67 -11.92 -10.93 -6.65
C ASP A 67 -10.84 -11.72 -7.40
N MET A 68 -9.56 -11.40 -7.19
CA MET A 68 -8.42 -12.12 -7.74
C MET A 68 -8.45 -13.63 -7.41
N PHE A 69 -9.03 -14.00 -6.26
CA PHE A 69 -9.09 -15.36 -5.75
C PHE A 69 -10.36 -16.12 -6.18
N ILE A 70 -11.29 -15.50 -6.89
CA ILE A 70 -12.50 -16.16 -7.38
C ILE A 70 -12.14 -16.96 -8.64
N GLU A 71 -12.38 -18.27 -8.66
CA GLU A 71 -12.04 -19.10 -9.83
C GLU A 71 -12.95 -18.84 -11.04
N ASN A 72 -14.19 -18.42 -10.79
CA ASN A 72 -15.15 -18.14 -11.85
C ASN A 72 -14.82 -16.81 -12.55
N ALA A 73 -14.32 -16.90 -13.78
CA ALA A 73 -13.94 -15.75 -14.59
C ALA A 73 -15.09 -14.76 -14.86
N LEU A 74 -16.35 -15.22 -14.84
CA LEU A 74 -17.53 -14.35 -15.02
C LEU A 74 -17.82 -13.48 -13.79
N LEU A 75 -17.23 -13.81 -12.63
CA LEU A 75 -17.39 -13.06 -11.38
C LEU A 75 -16.18 -12.16 -11.05
N LYS A 76 -15.12 -12.20 -11.86
CA LYS A 76 -13.91 -11.37 -11.69
C LYS A 76 -14.14 -9.95 -12.22
N MET A 77 -14.94 -9.17 -11.51
CA MET A 77 -15.33 -7.82 -11.95
C MET A 77 -14.19 -6.81 -11.85
N LEU A 78 -13.30 -6.96 -10.86
CA LEU A 78 -12.30 -5.95 -10.51
C LEU A 78 -10.84 -6.35 -10.79
N PHE A 79 -10.60 -7.49 -11.46
CA PHE A 79 -9.26 -8.08 -11.62
C PHE A 79 -8.22 -7.15 -12.28
N ASN A 80 -8.66 -6.20 -13.13
CA ASN A 80 -7.80 -5.19 -13.77
C ASN A 80 -8.28 -3.75 -13.49
N TYR A 81 -9.07 -3.55 -12.43
CA TYR A 81 -9.63 -2.23 -12.12
C TYR A 81 -8.57 -1.34 -11.46
N ILE A 82 -8.18 -0.27 -12.15
CA ILE A 82 -7.29 0.77 -11.62
C ILE A 82 -8.14 1.96 -11.20
N VAL A 83 -8.02 2.34 -9.93
CA VAL A 83 -8.86 3.42 -9.38
C VAL A 83 -8.26 4.79 -9.69
N LEU A 84 -9.10 5.76 -10.06
CA LEU A 84 -8.68 7.13 -10.37
C LEU A 84 -8.81 8.11 -9.20
N TYR A 85 -9.19 7.62 -8.02
CA TYR A 85 -9.32 8.39 -6.79
C TYR A 85 -8.74 7.62 -5.60
N THR A 86 -8.48 8.35 -4.51
CA THR A 86 -8.12 7.76 -3.21
C THR A 86 -9.32 7.94 -2.27
N ALA A 87 -9.71 6.88 -1.57
CA ALA A 87 -10.78 6.92 -0.58
C ALA A 87 -10.50 7.98 0.50
N THR A 88 -11.54 8.64 1.01
CA THR A 88 -11.41 9.76 1.95
C THR A 88 -10.63 9.39 3.21
N ASP A 89 -10.84 8.20 3.77
CA ASP A 89 -10.13 7.76 4.97
C ASP A 89 -8.65 7.52 4.71
N VAL A 90 -8.31 6.93 3.55
CA VAL A 90 -6.91 6.77 3.12
C VAL A 90 -6.26 8.14 2.91
N LYS A 91 -6.98 9.08 2.29
CA LYS A 91 -6.49 10.45 2.10
C LYS A 91 -6.20 11.13 3.43
N ARG A 92 -7.06 10.95 4.44
CA ARG A 92 -6.86 11.48 5.80
C ARG A 92 -5.63 10.87 6.47
N LEU A 93 -5.41 9.56 6.32
CA LEU A 93 -4.20 8.89 6.83
C LEU A 93 -2.93 9.48 6.20
N VAL A 94 -2.89 9.64 4.87
CA VAL A 94 -1.75 10.26 4.16
C VAL A 94 -1.53 11.73 4.55
N MET A 95 -2.59 12.44 4.95
CA MET A 95 -2.47 13.82 5.45
C MET A 95 -1.97 13.88 6.90
N ALA A 96 -2.20 12.85 7.70
CA ALA A 96 -1.82 12.79 9.10
C ALA A 96 -0.33 12.48 9.34
N GLY A 97 0.34 11.86 8.37
CA GLY A 97 1.76 11.49 8.47
C GLY A 97 2.09 10.31 7.61
#